data_AF-A0A2D9XJL9-F1
#
_entry.id   AF-A0A2D9XJL9-F1
#
_cell.length_a   1.000
_cell.length_b   1.000
_cell.length_c   1.000
_cell.angle_alpha   90.00
_cell.angle_beta   90.00
_cell.angle_gamma   90.00
#
_symmetry.space_group_name_H-M   'P 1'
#
loop_
_entity.id
_entity.type
_entity.pdbx_description
1 polymer ?
#
loop_
_entity_poly.entity_id
_entity_poly.type
_entity_poly.pdbx_seq_one_letter_code
_entity_poly.pdbx_strand_id
1 'polypeptide(L)'
;MIFSDKYIDYSSKTRKELRQALILFSLLSNRLIVKIGNYLLKITLKLHLPVLFIIKKTIFKHFCGGENISESRKKINDLGAHNIQTILDYSVEGKNDVKSLENTYKEILRNLDEANKNSLIPFSVFKFTGLARFDLLKKINQK
;
A
#
# COMPACT_ATOMS: atom_id res chain seq x y z
N MET A 1 -8.58 -2.60 19.87
CA MET A 1 -7.52 -1.55 19.83
C MET A 1 -7.95 -0.47 20.79
N ILE A 2 -7.25 -0.30 21.91
CA ILE A 2 -7.50 0.81 22.83
C ILE A 2 -6.71 1.99 22.26
N PHE A 3 -7.39 2.92 21.61
CA PHE A 3 -6.77 4.18 21.20
C PHE A 3 -6.68 5.05 22.45
N SER A 4 -5.47 5.36 22.94
CA SER A 4 -5.33 6.30 24.06
C SER A 4 -5.44 7.72 23.54
N ASP A 5 -6.14 8.60 24.25
CA ASP A 5 -6.25 10.04 23.96
C ASP A 5 -4.94 10.83 24.15
N LYS A 6 -3.78 10.16 24.17
CA LYS A 6 -2.50 10.85 24.03
C LYS A 6 -2.54 11.67 22.75
N TYR A 7 -2.21 12.96 22.88
CA TYR A 7 -2.06 13.89 21.77
C TYR A 7 -1.44 13.19 20.57
N ILE A 8 -2.23 13.02 19.51
CA ILE A 8 -1.74 12.42 18.28
C ILE A 8 -0.78 13.44 17.67
N ASP A 9 0.52 13.19 17.83
CA ASP A 9 1.55 14.02 17.26
C ASP A 9 1.63 13.77 15.76
N TYR A 10 1.09 14.70 14.99
CA TYR A 10 1.20 14.73 13.53
C TYR A 10 2.47 15.48 13.06
N SER A 11 3.52 15.55 13.88
CA SER A 11 4.78 16.24 13.54
C SER A 11 5.38 15.82 12.21
N SER A 12 5.13 14.58 11.76
CA SER A 12 5.56 14.08 10.44
C SER A 12 4.75 14.63 9.25
N LYS A 13 3.75 15.51 9.49
CA LYS A 13 2.86 16.05 8.46
C LYS A 13 2.75 17.56 8.53
N THR A 14 2.77 18.19 7.36
CA THR A 14 2.44 19.60 7.21
C THR A 14 0.93 19.84 7.25
N ARG A 15 0.50 21.07 7.58
CA ARG A 15 -0.93 21.48 7.51
C ARG A 15 -1.56 21.20 6.13
N LYS A 16 -0.77 21.34 5.06
CA LYS A 16 -1.22 21.06 3.68
C LYS A 16 -1.51 19.57 3.50
N GLU A 17 -0.63 18.69 3.97
CA GLU A 17 -0.84 17.23 3.88
C GLU A 17 -2.02 16.77 4.72
N LEU A 18 -2.23 17.36 5.91
CA LEU A 18 -3.39 17.08 6.74
C LEU A 18 -4.71 17.48 6.07
N ARG A 19 -4.76 18.67 5.45
CA ARG A 19 -5.93 19.10 4.66
C ARG A 19 -6.18 18.19 3.46
N GLN A 20 -5.13 17.77 2.76
CA GLN A 20 -5.25 16.83 1.64
C GLN A 20 -5.80 15.49 2.10
N ALA A 21 -5.31 14.95 3.22
CA ALA A 21 -5.83 13.73 3.82
C ALA A 21 -7.31 13.87 4.17
N LEU A 22 -7.70 14.98 4.82
CA LEU A 22 -9.10 15.25 5.19
C LEU A 22 -10.03 15.25 3.97
N ILE A 23 -9.65 15.95 2.90
CA ILE A 23 -10.43 15.98 1.65
C ILE A 23 -10.52 14.58 1.04
N LEU A 24 -9.39 13.87 0.97
CA LEU A 24 -9.34 12.51 0.43
C LEU A 24 -10.27 11.56 1.18
N PHE A 25 -10.18 11.52 2.51
CA PHE A 25 -11.05 10.66 3.32
C PHE A 25 -12.52 11.07 3.22
N SER A 26 -12.83 12.36 3.17
CA SER A 26 -14.21 12.84 2.97
C SER A 26 -14.80 12.43 1.61
N LEU A 27 -13.98 12.37 0.56
CA LEU A 27 -14.41 11.89 -0.76
C LEU A 27 -14.62 10.38 -0.76
N LEU A 28 -13.70 9.63 -0.13
CA LEU A 28 -13.75 8.17 -0.04
C LEU A 28 -14.86 7.66 0.88
N SER A 29 -15.28 8.44 1.87
CA SER A 29 -16.42 8.09 2.74
C SER A 29 -17.76 8.24 2.02
N ASN A 30 -17.83 8.94 0.89
CA ASN A 30 -19.06 9.10 0.13
C ASN A 30 -19.24 7.99 -0.91
N ARG A 31 -20.19 7.09 -0.66
CA ARG A 31 -20.48 5.93 -1.51
C ARG A 31 -20.82 6.30 -2.96
N LEU A 32 -21.51 7.41 -3.21
CA LEU A 32 -21.88 7.84 -4.56
C LEU A 32 -20.64 8.30 -5.34
N ILE A 33 -19.79 9.11 -4.71
CA ILE A 33 -18.53 9.57 -5.31
C ILE A 33 -17.63 8.39 -5.66
N VAL A 34 -17.46 7.44 -4.74
CA VAL A 34 -16.67 6.23 -4.99
C VAL A 34 -17.26 5.40 -6.14
N LYS A 35 -18.58 5.24 -6.20
CA LYS A 35 -19.24 4.47 -7.29
C LYS A 35 -19.02 5.13 -8.65
N ILE A 36 -19.20 6.45 -8.75
CA ILE A 36 -18.99 7.21 -9.98
C ILE A 36 -17.51 7.18 -10.38
N GLY A 37 -16.61 7.43 -9.43
CA GLY A 37 -15.17 7.39 -9.66
C GLY A 37 -14.70 6.04 -10.20
N ASN A 38 -15.21 4.93 -9.66
CA ASN A 38 -14.91 3.59 -10.17
C ASN A 38 -15.39 3.37 -11.61
N TYR A 39 -16.57 3.88 -11.96
CA TYR A 39 -17.09 3.79 -13.32
C TYR A 39 -16.23 4.61 -14.30
N LEU A 40 -15.93 5.86 -13.95
CA LEU A 40 -15.08 6.73 -14.76
C LEU A 40 -13.68 6.13 -14.93
N LEU A 41 -13.07 5.62 -13.85
CA LEU A 41 -11.75 5.00 -13.93
C LEU A 41 -11.72 3.84 -14.92
N LYS A 42 -12.73 2.97 -14.94
CA LYS A 42 -12.84 1.87 -15.91
C LYS A 42 -12.91 2.38 -17.35
N ILE A 43 -13.72 3.40 -17.61
CA ILE A 43 -13.79 4.04 -18.94
C ILE A 43 -12.43 4.60 -19.32
N THR A 44 -11.81 5.33 -18.40
CA THR A 44 -10.57 6.03 -18.71
C THR A 44 -9.41 5.06 -18.98
N LEU A 45 -9.32 3.97 -18.22
CA LEU A 45 -8.35 2.91 -18.49
C LEU A 45 -8.61 2.23 -19.83
N LYS A 46 -9.89 1.99 -20.19
CA LYS A 46 -10.26 1.43 -21.50
C LYS A 46 -9.88 2.36 -22.67
N LEU A 47 -10.00 3.66 -22.46
CA LEU A 47 -9.59 4.70 -23.41
C LEU A 47 -8.09 5.04 -23.36
N HIS A 48 -7.31 4.34 -22.53
CA HIS A 48 -5.87 4.57 -22.35
C HIS A 48 -5.48 6.01 -22.01
N LEU A 49 -6.36 6.79 -21.35
CA LEU A 49 -5.96 8.15 -20.93
C LEU A 49 -5.00 8.07 -19.74
N PRO A 50 -4.07 9.03 -19.58
CA PRO A 50 -2.99 8.98 -18.60
C PRO A 50 -3.43 9.30 -17.15
N VAL A 51 -4.54 8.72 -16.67
CA VAL A 51 -5.06 8.94 -15.30
C VAL A 51 -4.22 8.31 -14.21
N LEU A 52 -3.40 7.32 -14.54
CA LEU A 52 -2.52 6.65 -13.59
C LEU A 52 -1.57 7.64 -12.92
N PHE A 53 -1.12 8.67 -13.65
CA PHE A 53 -0.28 9.72 -13.08
C PHE A 53 -1.01 10.54 -12.01
N ILE A 54 -2.28 10.86 -12.25
CA ILE A 54 -3.13 11.59 -11.30
C ILE A 54 -3.34 10.74 -10.05
N ILE A 55 -3.64 9.45 -10.22
CA ILE A 55 -3.80 8.50 -9.11
C ILE A 55 -2.51 8.38 -8.30
N LYS A 56 -1.35 8.26 -8.98
CA LYS A 56 -0.02 8.20 -8.35
C LYS A 56 0.23 9.42 -7.46
N LYS A 57 -0.12 10.62 -7.93
CA LYS A 57 0.08 11.89 -7.21
C LYS A 57 -0.95 12.18 -6.12
N THR A 58 -2.06 11.45 -6.07
CA THR A 58 -3.18 11.71 -5.14
C THR A 58 -3.36 10.53 -4.18
N ILE A 59 -4.25 9.60 -4.50
CA ILE A 59 -4.66 8.47 -3.66
C ILE A 59 -3.45 7.60 -3.33
N PHE A 60 -2.64 7.23 -4.33
CA PHE A 60 -1.51 6.33 -4.13
C PHE A 60 -0.49 6.91 -3.16
N LYS A 61 -0.14 8.19 -3.29
CA LYS A 61 0.81 8.87 -2.38
C LYS A 61 0.36 8.85 -0.92
N HIS A 62 -0.94 8.78 -0.66
CA HIS A 62 -1.49 8.74 0.70
C HIS A 62 -1.45 7.32 1.29
N PHE A 63 -1.79 6.30 0.50
CA PHE A 63 -1.96 4.93 0.98
C PHE A 63 -0.75 4.00 0.75
N CYS A 64 0.16 4.35 -0.15
CA CYS A 64 1.30 3.51 -0.54
C CYS A 64 2.62 4.23 -0.25
N GLY A 65 3.60 3.48 0.28
CA GLY A 65 4.94 3.99 0.57
C GLY A 65 5.78 4.24 -0.70
N GLY A 66 5.47 3.55 -1.79
CA GLY A 66 6.14 3.60 -3.09
C GLY A 66 5.68 2.44 -3.98
N GLU A 67 6.03 2.44 -5.26
CA GLU A 67 5.75 1.31 -6.18
C GLU A 67 6.76 0.17 -6.04
N ASN A 68 7.89 0.42 -5.40
CA ASN A 68 8.93 -0.55 -5.12
C ASN A 68 9.72 -0.12 -3.87
N ILE A 69 10.64 -0.98 -3.42
CA ILE A 69 11.47 -0.73 -2.23
C ILE A 69 12.28 0.57 -2.37
N SER A 70 12.84 0.85 -3.55
CA SER A 70 13.64 2.05 -3.75
C SER A 70 12.83 3.34 -3.57
N GLU A 71 11.61 3.39 -4.10
CA GLU A 71 10.70 4.51 -3.85
C GLU A 71 10.28 4.58 -2.37
N SER A 72 10.09 3.42 -1.72
CA SER A 72 9.66 3.32 -0.33
C SER A 72 10.71 3.80 0.66
N ARG A 73 12.01 3.68 0.36
CA ARG A 73 13.11 4.16 1.23
C ARG A 73 12.97 5.63 1.61
N LYS A 74 12.53 6.48 0.68
CA LYS A 74 12.29 7.90 0.98
C LYS A 74 11.24 8.04 2.08
N LYS A 75 10.12 7.31 1.97
CA LYS A 75 9.05 7.35 2.97
C LYS A 75 9.49 6.77 4.31
N ILE A 76 10.27 5.69 4.29
CA ILE A 76 10.85 5.08 5.49
C ILE A 76 11.72 6.09 6.24
N ASN A 77 12.60 6.80 5.53
CA ASN A 77 13.49 7.80 6.14
C ASN A 77 12.71 9.03 6.62
N ASP A 78 11.73 9.52 5.84
CA ASP A 78 10.85 10.62 6.26
C ASP A 78 10.15 10.29 7.59
N LEU A 79 9.64 9.05 7.75
CA LEU A 79 8.97 8.60 8.97
C LEU A 79 9.98 8.35 10.11
N GLY A 80 11.14 7.76 9.80
CA GLY A 80 12.20 7.49 10.76
C GLY A 80 12.74 8.76 11.42
N ALA A 81 12.79 9.89 10.70
CA ALA A 81 13.16 11.20 11.27
C ALA A 81 12.22 11.66 12.41
N HIS A 82 11.00 11.10 12.47
CA HIS A 82 10.02 11.34 13.52
C HIS A 82 9.89 10.14 14.48
N ASN A 83 10.89 9.25 14.52
CA ASN A 83 10.89 8.00 15.31
C ASN A 83 9.74 7.05 14.97
N ILE A 84 9.24 7.08 13.73
CA ILE A 84 8.20 6.17 13.24
C ILE A 84 8.86 5.08 12.39
N GLN A 85 8.81 3.84 12.87
CA GLN A 85 9.26 2.66 12.13
C GLN A 85 8.23 2.25 11.07
N THR A 86 8.70 1.57 10.02
CA THR A 86 7.87 1.16 8.87
C THR A 86 7.85 -0.35 8.74
N ILE A 87 6.67 -0.91 8.50
CA ILE A 87 6.51 -2.32 8.11
C ILE A 87 6.37 -2.35 6.59
N LEU A 88 7.21 -3.15 5.91
CA LEU A 88 7.05 -3.41 4.49
C LEU A 88 5.96 -4.47 4.28
N ASP A 89 4.83 -4.04 3.71
CA ASP A 89 3.72 -4.90 3.30
C ASP A 89 3.57 -4.87 1.77
N TYR A 90 3.95 -5.97 1.10
CA TYR A 90 3.73 -6.10 -0.34
C TYR A 90 2.25 -6.43 -0.61
N SER A 91 1.58 -5.59 -1.40
CA SER A 91 0.11 -5.61 -1.54
C SER A 91 -0.44 -6.62 -2.55
N VAL A 92 0.40 -7.44 -3.19
CA VAL A 92 -0.05 -8.39 -4.23
C VAL A 92 -0.72 -9.61 -3.62
N GLU A 93 -1.91 -9.94 -4.13
CA GLU A 93 -2.72 -11.10 -3.74
C GLU A 93 -3.45 -11.71 -4.93
N GLY A 94 -3.84 -12.98 -4.83
CA GLY A 94 -4.86 -13.59 -5.70
C GLY A 94 -4.43 -13.75 -7.17
N LYS A 95 -3.13 -13.70 -7.44
CA LYS A 95 -2.57 -14.01 -8.76
C LYS A 95 -2.32 -15.51 -8.86
N ASN A 96 -2.72 -16.12 -9.98
CA ASN A 96 -2.68 -17.57 -10.16
C ASN A 96 -1.59 -18.03 -11.16
N ASP A 97 -1.03 -17.11 -11.95
CA ASP A 97 0.01 -17.45 -12.92
C ASP A 97 1.38 -17.57 -12.24
N VAL A 98 2.19 -18.51 -12.72
CA VAL A 98 3.49 -18.84 -12.12
C VAL A 98 4.42 -17.63 -12.10
N LYS A 99 4.38 -16.79 -13.14
CA LYS A 99 5.25 -15.61 -13.24
C LYS A 99 4.91 -14.59 -12.15
N SER A 100 3.64 -14.34 -11.87
CA SER A 100 3.23 -13.47 -10.78
C SER A 100 3.65 -14.03 -9.42
N LEU A 101 3.50 -15.34 -9.17
CA LEU A 101 3.92 -15.98 -7.92
C LEU A 101 5.44 -15.85 -7.71
N GLU A 102 6.24 -16.11 -8.75
CA GLU A 102 7.70 -15.94 -8.73
C GLU A 102 8.10 -14.47 -8.48
N ASN A 103 7.39 -13.52 -9.10
CA ASN A 103 7.65 -12.10 -8.86
C ASN A 103 7.34 -11.71 -7.40
N THR A 104 6.23 -12.21 -6.85
CA THR A 104 5.88 -11.99 -5.44
C THR A 104 6.93 -12.57 -4.51
N TYR A 105 7.38 -13.80 -4.76
CA TYR A 105 8.46 -14.43 -4.00
C TYR A 105 9.73 -13.57 -4.01
N LYS A 106 10.16 -13.11 -5.19
CA LYS A 106 11.33 -12.25 -5.33
C LYS A 106 11.17 -10.88 -4.66
N GLU A 107 9.97 -10.30 -4.63
CA GLU A 107 9.73 -9.06 -3.89
C GLU A 107 9.76 -9.27 -2.39
N ILE A 108 9.19 -10.37 -1.89
CA ILE A 108 9.24 -10.72 -0.46
C ILE A 108 10.70 -10.88 0.00
N LEU A 109 11.53 -11.59 -0.76
CA LEU A 109 12.96 -11.69 -0.46
C LEU A 109 13.65 -10.32 -0.42
N ARG A 110 13.35 -9.44 -1.39
CA ARG A 110 13.91 -8.08 -1.38
C ARG A 110 13.43 -7.26 -0.17
N ASN A 111 12.18 -7.40 0.26
CA ASN A 111 11.67 -6.75 1.46
C ASN A 111 12.38 -7.26 2.72
N LEU A 112 12.62 -8.58 2.82
CA LEU A 112 13.36 -9.19 3.92
C LEU A 112 14.82 -8.71 3.95
N ASP A 113 15.47 -8.64 2.79
CA ASP A 113 16.83 -8.11 2.67
C ASP A 113 16.91 -6.63 3.09
N GLU A 114 15.92 -5.83 2.72
CA GLU A 114 15.83 -4.43 3.14
C GLU A 114 15.61 -4.31 4.65
N ALA A 115 14.71 -5.12 5.21
CA ALA A 115 14.45 -5.15 6.65
C ALA A 115 15.69 -5.54 7.46
N ASN A 116 16.45 -6.53 6.99
CA ASN A 116 17.69 -6.96 7.63
C ASN A 116 18.79 -5.88 7.62
N LYS A 117 18.77 -4.97 6.63
CA LYS A 117 19.77 -3.90 6.47
C LYS A 117 19.35 -2.57 7.08
N ASN A 118 18.08 -2.40 7.45
CA ASN A 118 17.52 -1.12 7.86
C ASN A 118 16.79 -1.23 9.21
N SER A 119 17.39 -0.67 10.25
CA SER A 119 16.83 -0.67 11.62
C SER A 119 15.48 0.06 11.77
N LEU A 120 15.06 0.85 10.78
CA LEU A 120 13.74 1.47 10.73
C LEU A 120 12.63 0.49 10.32
N ILE A 121 12.99 -0.73 9.91
CA ILE A 121 12.08 -1.77 9.44
C ILE A 121 12.22 -2.98 10.37
N PRO A 122 11.42 -3.08 11.44
CA PRO A 122 11.60 -4.12 12.45
C PRO A 122 11.27 -5.52 11.93
N PHE A 123 10.34 -5.63 10.98
CA PHE A 123 9.97 -6.87 10.30
C PHE A 123 9.23 -6.55 8.99
N SER A 124 9.10 -7.56 8.12
CA SER A 124 8.25 -7.52 6.92
C SER A 124 7.11 -8.50 7.06
N VAL A 125 6.00 -8.20 6.39
CA VAL A 125 4.82 -9.07 6.30
C VAL A 125 4.60 -9.50 4.86
N PHE A 126 3.98 -10.66 4.69
CA PHE A 126 3.59 -11.15 3.38
C PHE A 126 2.26 -11.89 3.46
N LYS A 127 1.64 -12.07 2.31
CA LYS A 127 0.33 -12.72 2.19
C LYS A 127 0.50 -14.04 1.47
N PHE A 128 0.08 -15.14 2.11
CA PHE A 128 0.27 -16.48 1.55
C PHE A 128 -0.46 -16.68 0.22
N THR A 129 -1.59 -15.96 0.04
CA THR A 129 -2.37 -15.88 -1.21
C THR A 129 -1.61 -15.21 -2.37
N GLY A 130 -0.47 -14.57 -2.12
CA GLY A 130 0.44 -14.05 -3.15
C GLY A 130 1.53 -15.05 -3.56
N LEU A 131 1.73 -16.13 -2.79
CA LEU A 131 2.76 -17.16 -3.01
C LEU A 131 2.21 -18.50 -3.51
N ALA A 132 0.91 -18.74 -3.32
CA ALA A 132 0.28 -19.98 -3.70
C ALA A 132 -1.00 -19.73 -4.50
N ARG A 133 -1.30 -20.67 -5.40
CA ARG A 133 -2.54 -20.63 -6.19
C ARG A 133 -3.75 -20.68 -5.25
N PHE A 134 -4.66 -19.74 -5.43
CA PHE A 134 -5.79 -19.60 -4.51
C PHE A 134 -6.68 -20.85 -4.46
N ASP A 135 -6.89 -21.51 -5.61
CA ASP A 135 -7.67 -22.75 -5.69
C ASP A 135 -7.05 -23.89 -4.88
N LEU A 136 -5.71 -23.95 -4.78
CA LEU A 136 -5.02 -24.94 -3.97
C LEU A 136 -5.22 -24.65 -2.47
N LEU A 137 -5.10 -23.38 -2.07
CA LEU A 137 -5.38 -22.95 -0.70
C LEU A 137 -6.82 -23.27 -0.29
N LYS A 138 -7.78 -23.04 -1.20
CA LYS A 138 -9.18 -23.36 -0.98
C LYS A 138 -9.38 -24.86 -0.79
N LYS A 139 -8.77 -25.71 -1.62
CA LYS A 139 -8.84 -27.17 -1.50
C LYS A 139 -8.28 -27.67 -0.17
N ILE A 140 -7.13 -27.16 0.26
CA ILE A 140 -6.50 -27.54 1.54
C ILE A 140 -7.37 -27.12 2.74
N ASN A 141 -8.08 -25.99 2.61
CA ASN A 141 -8.92 -25.45 3.68
C ASN A 141 -10.35 -26.00 3.70
N GLN A 142 -10.75 -26.79 2.70
CA GLN A 142 -12.01 -27.52 2.68
C GLN A 142 -11.81 -28.83 3.46
N LYS A 143 -12.28 -28.84 4.71
CA LYS A 143 -12.47 -30.08 5.48
C LYS A 143 -13.62 -30.89 4.90
#